data_AF-L1IRS1-F1
#
_entry.id   AF-L1IRS1-F1
#
_cell.length_a   1.000
_cell.length_b   1.000
_cell.length_c   1.000
_cell.angle_alpha   90.00
_cell.angle_beta   90.00
_cell.angle_gamma   90.00
#
_symmetry.space_group_name_H-M   'P 1'
#
loop_
_entity.id
_entity.type
_entity.pdbx_description
1 polymer ?
#
loop_
_entity_poly.entity_id
_entity_poly.type
_entity_poly.pdbx_seq_one_letter_code
_entity_poly.pdbx_strand_id
1 'polypeptide(L)'
;MAHFTSDASRSNAGLMALKDILAGLPVTAGYTSWQELFSKFDIDKSGYLDGHELKSALRSLGGSVSDERFDYIFNSLDSDGDGVVSWLEFESMLELIEMQMEEDLRNNDVMLDETF
;
A
#
# COMPACT_ATOMS: atom_id res chain seq x y z
N MET A 1 34.20 6.41 3.84
CA MET A 1 33.03 7.21 3.46
C MET A 1 31.80 6.36 3.73
N ALA A 2 31.19 6.50 4.91
CA ALA A 2 29.97 5.76 5.22
C ALA A 2 28.84 6.34 4.36
N HIS A 3 28.28 5.52 3.46
CA HIS A 3 27.04 5.86 2.77
C HIS A 3 25.95 6.02 3.82
N PHE A 4 25.57 7.28 4.01
CA PHE A 4 24.41 7.69 4.77
C PHE A 4 23.18 7.23 3.98
N THR A 5 22.74 5.99 4.17
CA THR A 5 21.37 5.60 3.80
C THR A 5 20.45 6.23 4.84
N SER A 6 20.22 7.53 4.62
CA SER A 6 19.35 8.42 5.35
C SER A 6 17.95 7.83 5.44
N ASP A 7 17.52 7.47 6.65
CA ASP A 7 16.18 7.58 7.27
C ASP A 7 14.89 7.18 6.50
N ALA A 8 14.83 7.32 5.17
CA ALA A 8 13.70 6.95 4.30
C ALA A 8 13.38 5.45 4.30
N SER A 9 14.31 4.61 4.78
CA SER A 9 14.12 3.15 4.86
C SER A 9 13.08 2.71 5.90
N ARG A 10 12.74 3.58 6.87
CA ARG A 10 11.75 3.24 7.93
C ARG A 10 10.34 3.71 7.59
N SER A 11 10.20 4.89 6.97
CA SER A 11 8.92 5.47 6.56
C SER A 11 8.27 4.68 5.41
N ASN A 12 9.09 4.08 4.55
CA ASN A 12 8.59 3.32 3.39
C ASN A 12 8.26 1.86 3.70
N ALA A 13 8.46 1.38 4.94
CA ALA A 13 8.26 -0.03 5.26
C ALA A 13 6.79 -0.46 5.15
N GLY A 14 5.85 0.37 5.61
CA GLY A 14 4.40 0.12 5.47
C GLY A 14 3.94 0.19 4.02
N LEU A 15 4.44 1.18 3.27
CA LEU A 15 4.17 1.35 1.84
C LEU A 15 4.68 0.14 1.02
N MET A 16 5.90 -0.32 1.31
CA MET A 16 6.50 -1.52 0.69
C MET A 16 5.76 -2.80 1.08
N ALA A 17 5.30 -2.89 2.33
CA ALA A 17 4.51 -4.02 2.78
C ALA A 17 3.16 -4.11 2.05
N LEU A 18 2.51 -2.97 1.83
CA LEU A 18 1.26 -2.89 1.06
C LEU A 18 1.51 -3.17 -0.43
N LYS A 19 2.60 -2.64 -1.00
CA LYS A 19 3.04 -2.89 -2.38
C LYS A 19 3.25 -4.39 -2.67
N ASP A 20 3.99 -5.08 -1.81
CA ASP A 20 4.23 -6.52 -1.95
C ASP A 20 2.94 -7.34 -1.90
N ILE A 21 2.01 -6.94 -1.02
CA ILE A 21 0.71 -7.59 -0.92
C ILE A 21 -0.04 -7.34 -2.23
N LEU A 22 -0.28 -6.08 -2.61
CA LEU A 22 -1.02 -5.71 -3.84
C LEU A 22 -0.42 -6.30 -5.12
N ALA A 23 0.91 -6.35 -5.26
CA ALA A 23 1.60 -6.92 -6.42
C ALA A 23 1.51 -8.46 -6.49
N GLY A 24 1.40 -9.13 -5.34
CA GLY A 24 1.22 -10.59 -5.26
C GLY A 24 -0.23 -11.04 -5.42
N LEU A 25 -1.18 -10.10 -5.35
CA LEU A 25 -2.58 -10.38 -5.57
C LEU A 25 -2.87 -10.47 -7.07
N PRO A 26 -3.77 -11.37 -7.51
CA PRO A 26 -4.39 -11.27 -8.81
C PRO A 26 -5.36 -10.06 -8.87
N VAL A 27 -5.02 -8.92 -8.26
CA VAL A 27 -5.91 -7.79 -7.97
C VAL A 27 -6.30 -6.99 -9.22
N THR A 28 -5.72 -7.31 -10.38
CA THR A 28 -6.25 -6.88 -11.69
C THR A 28 -7.32 -7.81 -12.27
N ALA A 29 -7.56 -8.99 -11.67
CA ALA A 29 -8.36 -10.05 -12.29
C ALA A 29 -9.88 -9.99 -12.00
N GLY A 30 -10.40 -8.94 -11.39
CA GLY A 30 -11.86 -8.83 -11.18
C GLY A 30 -12.41 -7.64 -10.39
N TYR A 31 -11.57 -6.68 -9.99
CA TYR A 31 -12.04 -5.43 -9.36
C TYR A 31 -11.93 -4.29 -10.36
N THR A 32 -13.01 -3.53 -10.51
CA THR A 32 -13.11 -2.48 -11.53
C THR A 32 -12.56 -1.15 -11.03
N SER A 33 -12.48 -0.96 -9.71
CA SER A 33 -11.93 0.24 -9.08
C SER A 33 -11.50 -0.01 -7.63
N TRP A 34 -10.64 0.88 -7.12
CA TRP A 34 -10.24 0.91 -5.71
C TRP A 34 -11.43 1.16 -4.76
N GLN A 35 -12.46 1.87 -5.23
CA GLN A 35 -13.72 2.09 -4.50
C GLN A 35 -14.49 0.79 -4.28
N GLU A 36 -14.51 -0.10 -5.27
CA GLU A 36 -15.18 -1.40 -5.16
C GLU A 36 -14.48 -2.31 -4.13
N LEU A 37 -13.14 -2.24 -4.08
CA LEU A 37 -12.34 -2.95 -3.07
C LEU A 37 -12.60 -2.40 -1.66
N PHE A 38 -12.53 -1.08 -1.49
CA PHE A 38 -12.80 -0.44 -0.20
C PHE A 38 -14.20 -0.77 0.32
N SER A 39 -15.23 -0.65 -0.53
CA SER A 39 -16.60 -0.99 -0.15
C SER A 39 -16.80 -2.47 0.18
N LYS A 40 -15.92 -3.38 -0.26
CA LYS A 40 -15.95 -4.78 0.15
C LYS A 40 -15.24 -5.03 1.47
N PHE A 41 -14.29 -4.16 1.82
CA PHE A 41 -13.54 -4.26 3.06
C PHE A 41 -14.31 -3.63 4.23
N ASP A 42 -15.08 -2.58 3.94
CA ASP A 42 -16.01 -1.92 4.86
C ASP A 42 -17.24 -2.83 5.06
N ILE A 43 -17.17 -3.71 6.06
CA ILE A 43 -18.17 -4.75 6.31
C ILE A 43 -19.40 -4.11 6.96
N ASP A 44 -19.16 -3.19 7.89
CA ASP A 44 -20.22 -2.52 8.64
C ASP A 44 -20.84 -1.33 7.88
N LYS A 45 -20.23 -0.92 6.76
CA LYS A 45 -20.64 0.20 5.90
C LYS A 45 -20.58 1.55 6.62
N SER A 46 -19.62 1.71 7.52
CA SER A 46 -19.36 2.96 8.22
C SER A 46 -18.80 4.05 7.29
N GLY A 47 -18.23 3.67 6.15
CA GLY A 47 -17.46 4.55 5.27
C GLY A 47 -15.99 4.69 5.67
N TYR A 48 -15.56 3.92 6.68
CA TYR A 48 -14.21 3.86 7.20
C TYR A 48 -13.78 2.40 7.29
N LEU A 49 -12.48 2.13 7.31
CA LEU A 49 -11.94 0.80 7.59
C LEU A 49 -11.29 0.80 8.95
N ASP A 50 -11.84 0.05 9.88
CA ASP A 50 -11.14 -0.20 11.14
C ASP A 50 -10.00 -1.22 10.97
N GLY A 51 -9.17 -1.36 12.00
CA GLY A 51 -8.05 -2.31 11.97
C GLY A 51 -8.46 -3.77 11.78
N HIS A 52 -9.64 -4.18 12.25
CA HIS A 52 -10.15 -5.54 12.08
C HIS A 52 -10.62 -5.80 10.64
N GLU A 53 -11.30 -4.82 10.05
CA GLU A 53 -11.78 -4.85 8.67
C GLU A 53 -10.61 -4.87 7.69
N LEU A 54 -9.63 -3.97 7.85
CA LEU A 54 -8.45 -3.93 7.00
C LEU A 54 -7.64 -5.23 7.11
N LYS A 55 -7.49 -5.79 8.32
CA LYS A 55 -6.75 -7.05 8.52
C LYS A 55 -7.47 -8.23 7.87
N SER A 56 -8.80 -8.26 7.97
CA SER A 56 -9.63 -9.28 7.31
C SER A 56 -9.57 -9.15 5.79
N ALA A 57 -9.56 -7.93 5.27
CA ALA A 57 -9.37 -7.63 3.86
C ALA A 57 -8.03 -8.18 3.33
N LEU A 58 -6.91 -7.80 3.98
CA LEU A 58 -5.58 -8.26 3.59
C LEU A 58 -5.46 -9.79 3.58
N ARG A 59 -6.09 -10.47 4.56
CA ARG A 59 -6.19 -11.94 4.58
C ARG A 59 -7.03 -12.51 3.44
N SER A 60 -8.18 -11.88 3.16
CA SER A 60 -9.13 -12.33 2.13
C SER A 60 -8.56 -12.18 0.72
N LEU A 61 -7.69 -11.19 0.53
CA LEU A 61 -6.95 -11.01 -0.71
C LEU A 61 -5.91 -12.13 -0.91
N GLY A 62 -5.43 -12.77 0.16
CA GLY A 62 -4.48 -13.90 0.08
C GLY A 62 -3.14 -13.63 0.75
N GLY A 63 -2.98 -12.47 1.40
CA GLY A 63 -1.82 -12.14 2.21
C GLY A 63 -1.97 -12.65 3.64
N SER A 64 -1.14 -13.59 4.07
CA SER A 64 -0.90 -13.80 5.50
C SER A 64 0.04 -12.70 6.01
N VAL A 65 -0.52 -11.65 6.59
CA VAL A 65 0.24 -10.54 7.19
C VAL A 65 0.42 -10.82 8.68
N SER A 66 1.67 -10.72 9.18
CA SER A 66 1.95 -10.77 10.62
C SER A 66 1.40 -9.53 11.32
N ASP A 67 1.16 -9.62 12.62
CA ASP A 67 0.64 -8.49 13.40
C ASP A 67 1.58 -7.27 13.32
N GLU A 68 2.89 -7.46 13.45
CA GLU A 68 3.87 -6.37 13.25
C GLU A 68 3.76 -5.73 11.87
N ARG A 69 3.67 -6.53 10.79
CA ARG A 69 3.59 -5.99 9.42
C ARG A 69 2.25 -5.30 9.19
N PHE A 70 1.18 -5.79 9.81
CA PHE A 70 -0.12 -5.14 9.79
C PHE A 70 -0.06 -3.77 10.47
N ASP A 71 0.52 -3.69 11.67
CA ASP A 71 0.66 -2.43 12.40
C ASP A 71 1.45 -1.39 11.58
N TYR A 72 2.49 -1.82 10.87
CA TYR A 72 3.21 -0.92 9.95
C TYR A 72 2.34 -0.41 8.80
N ILE A 73 1.53 -1.27 8.19
CA ILE A 73 0.62 -0.89 7.09
C ILE A 73 -0.46 0.05 7.61
N PHE A 74 -1.10 -0.32 8.72
CA PHE A 74 -2.20 0.43 9.32
C PHE A 74 -1.75 1.84 9.71
N ASN A 75 -0.65 1.97 10.46
CA ASN A 75 -0.11 3.27 10.85
C ASN A 75 0.42 4.10 9.67
N SER A 76 0.62 3.51 8.50
CA SER A 76 0.99 4.25 7.28
C SER A 76 -0.24 4.73 6.50
N LEU A 77 -1.40 4.09 6.70
CA LEU A 77 -2.67 4.48 6.09
C LEU A 77 -3.39 5.51 6.96
N ASP A 78 -3.51 5.24 8.25
CA ASP A 78 -4.09 6.12 9.28
C ASP A 78 -3.12 7.29 9.55
N SER A 79 -3.24 8.33 8.72
CA SER A 79 -2.31 9.46 8.70
C SER A 79 -2.68 10.52 9.73
N ASP A 80 -3.97 10.62 10.06
CA ASP A 80 -4.47 11.54 11.07
C ASP A 80 -4.51 10.93 12.49
N GLY A 81 -4.36 9.61 12.60
CA GLY A 81 -4.24 8.87 13.86
C GLY A 81 -5.57 8.69 14.58
N ASP A 82 -6.69 8.71 13.85
CA ASP A 82 -8.03 8.56 14.41
C ASP A 82 -8.40 7.09 14.69
N GLY A 83 -7.53 6.16 14.29
CA GLY A 83 -7.69 4.72 14.50
C GLY A 83 -8.60 4.04 13.48
N VAL A 84 -8.98 4.74 12.42
CA VAL A 84 -9.65 4.20 11.24
C VAL A 84 -8.95 4.68 9.97
N VAL A 85 -9.25 4.06 8.83
CA VAL A 85 -8.74 4.50 7.53
C VAL A 85 -9.91 5.01 6.70
N SER A 86 -9.91 6.30 6.43
CA SER A 86 -10.90 6.94 5.55
C SER A 86 -10.65 6.60 4.07
N TRP A 87 -11.68 6.78 3.23
CA TRP A 87 -11.51 6.65 1.78
C TRP A 87 -10.38 7.52 1.23
N LEU A 88 -10.26 8.76 1.72
CA LEU A 88 -9.24 9.71 1.24
C LEU A 88 -7.83 9.26 1.59
N GLU A 89 -7.63 8.70 2.78
CA GLU A 89 -6.33 8.15 3.20
C GLU A 89 -5.97 6.91 2.38
N PHE A 90 -6.95 6.04 2.14
CA PHE A 90 -6.79 4.85 1.31
C PHE A 90 -6.42 5.21 -0.14
N GLU A 91 -7.14 6.15 -0.75
CA GLU A 91 -6.91 6.63 -2.11
C GLU A 91 -5.54 7.33 -2.24
N SER A 92 -5.22 8.24 -1.31
CA SER A 92 -3.93 8.95 -1.30
C SER A 92 -2.75 7.97 -1.23
N MET A 93 -2.87 6.92 -0.43
CA MET A 93 -1.82 5.91 -0.31
C MET A 93 -1.67 5.05 -1.57
N LEU A 94 -2.78 4.75 -2.26
CA LEU A 94 -2.72 4.03 -3.54
C LEU A 94 -2.07 4.90 -4.64
N GLU A 95 -2.41 6.18 -4.72
CA GLU A 95 -1.77 7.12 -5.64
C GLU A 95 -0.26 7.22 -5.37
N LEU A 96 0.14 7.30 -4.09
CA LEU A 96 1.57 7.31 -3.72
C LEU A 96 2.29 6.01 -4.13
N ILE A 97 1.62 4.86 -4.03
CA ILE A 97 2.18 3.58 -4.48
C ILE A 97 2.34 3.56 -6.00
N GLU A 98 1.32 3.99 -6.75
CA GLU A 98 1.36 4.05 -8.22
C GLU A 98 2.46 5.00 -8.71
N MET A 99 2.60 6.18 -8.10
CA MET A 99 3.65 7.15 -8.43
C MET A 99 5.05 6.61 -8.11
N GLN A 100 5.24 5.94 -6.96
CA GLN A 100 6.52 5.34 -6.61
C GLN A 100 6.87 4.14 -7.51
N MET A 101 5.88 3.38 -7.98
CA MET A 101 6.08 2.32 -8.97
C MET A 101 6.57 2.88 -10.31
N GLU A 102 5.99 3.97 -10.79
CA GLU A 102 6.45 4.64 -12.00
C GLU A 102 7.87 5.19 -11.85
N GLU A 103 8.21 5.78 -10.70
CA GLU A 103 9.58 6.26 -10.44
C GLU A 103 10.59 5.11 -10.33
N ASP A 104 10.26 4.01 -9.66
CA ASP A 104 11.13 2.82 -9.56
C ASP A 104 11.39 2.20 -10.94
N LEU A 105 10.35 2.14 -11.80
CA LEU A 105 10.47 1.65 -13.17
C LEU A 105 11.26 2.64 -14.06
N ARG A 106 11.06 3.95 -13.91
CA ARG A 106 11.82 5.00 -14.63
C ARG A 106 13.28 5.05 -14.20
N ASN A 107 13.58 4.87 -12.92
CA ASN A 107 14.95 4.88 -12.40
C ASN A 107 15.72 3.59 -12.73
N ASN A 108 15.03 2.48 -12.97
CA ASN A 108 15.66 1.23 -13.41
C ASN A 108 15.82 1.10 -14.93
N ASP A 109 15.35 2.10 -15.71
CA ASP A 109 15.47 2.19 -17.17
C ASP A 109 16.56 3.20 -17.63
N VAL A 110 17.56 3.50 -16.78
CA VAL A 110 18.76 4.26 -17.19
C VAL A 110 19.86 3.30 -17.69
N MET A 111 19.52 2.33 -18.54
CA MET A 111 20.48 1.32 -19.03
C MET A 111 20.25 0.85 -20.47
N LEU A 112 19.47 1.52 -21.33
CA LEU A 112 19.47 1.25 -22.79
C LEU A 112 19.20 2.51 -23.65
N ASP A 113 19.91 3.60 -23.39
CA ASP A 113 20.24 4.57 -24.45
C ASP A 113 21.72 4.96 -24.34
N GLU A 114 22.60 4.03 -24.69
CA GLU A 114 23.85 4.42 -25.34
C GLU A 114 23.61 4.34 -26.84
N THR A 115 23.06 5.43 -27.37
CA THR A 115 23.44 6.06 -28.64
C THR A 115 24.57 5.33 -29.38
N PHE A 116 24.24 4.76 -30.53
CA PHE A 116 25.17 4.57 -31.64
C PHE A 116 24.51 4.98 -32.95
#